data_AF-A0A059CTU0-F1
#
_entry.id   AF-A0A059CTU0-F1
#
_cell.length_a   1.000
_cell.length_b   1.000
_cell.length_c   1.000
_cell.angle_alpha   90.00
_cell.angle_beta   90.00
_cell.angle_gamma   90.00
#
_symmetry.space_group_name_H-M   'P 1'
#
loop_
_entity.id
_entity.type
_entity.pdbx_description
1 polymer ?
#
loop_
_entity_poly.entity_id
_entity_poly.type
_entity_poly.pdbx_seq_one_letter_code
_entity_poly.pdbx_strand_id
1 'polypeptide(L)'
;MEAKKPVASICHGQQILAAAGVLKGKKCTAYPAAKLDVVLASATWLEPDPIDRCFTDGNLVTGAAWPGHPEFIFQLMALLGIKVTF
;
A
#
# COMPACT_ATOMS: atom_id res chain seq x y z
N MET A 1 8.82 -8.87 -4.76
CA MET A 1 7.39 -9.16 -5.06
C MET A 1 7.26 -10.04 -6.32
N GLU A 2 8.08 -11.08 -6.43
CA GLU A 2 8.27 -11.83 -7.69
C GLU A 2 7.13 -12.80 -8.00
N ALA A 3 6.61 -13.48 -6.97
CA ALA A 3 5.48 -14.41 -7.10
C ALA A 3 4.13 -13.72 -7.37
N LYS A 4 4.10 -12.38 -7.47
CA LYS A 4 2.90 -11.55 -7.69
C LYS A 4 1.74 -11.83 -6.72
N LYS A 5 2.02 -12.43 -5.56
CA LYS A 5 1.04 -12.62 -4.48
C LYS A 5 0.61 -11.26 -3.93
N PRO A 6 -0.64 -11.10 -3.48
CA PRO A 6 -1.08 -9.87 -2.83
C PRO A 6 -0.21 -9.54 -1.62
N VAL A 7 0.24 -8.30 -1.52
CA VAL A 7 0.97 -7.74 -0.38
C VAL A 7 0.22 -6.49 0.05
N ALA A 8 -0.12 -6.38 1.33
CA ALA A 8 -0.74 -5.21 1.90
C ALA A 8 0.16 -4.62 2.98
N SER A 9 0.45 -3.32 2.90
CA SER A 9 1.31 -2.62 3.86
C SER A 9 0.70 -1.26 4.22
N ILE A 10 0.79 -0.88 5.50
CA ILE A 10 0.11 0.31 6.01
C ILE A 10 1.01 1.09 6.95
N CYS A 11 0.81 2.41 7.00
CA CYS A 11 1.51 3.31 7.92
C CYS A 11 3.02 3.33 7.67
N HIS A 12 3.82 2.74 8.55
CA HIS A 12 5.28 2.64 8.41
C HIS A 12 5.73 1.30 7.80
N GLY A 13 4.81 0.36 7.53
CA GLY A 13 5.17 -0.94 6.96
C GLY A 13 5.90 -0.84 5.62
N GLN A 14 5.70 0.25 4.88
CA GLN A 14 6.36 0.54 3.62
C GLN A 14 7.87 0.70 3.76
N GLN A 15 8.39 1.00 4.95
CA GLN A 15 9.84 1.06 5.21
C GLN A 15 10.52 -0.29 4.98
N ILE A 16 9.85 -1.39 5.32
CA ILE A 16 10.35 -2.75 5.02
C ILE A 16 10.38 -2.97 3.50
N LEU A 17 9.34 -2.53 2.80
CA LEU A 17 9.26 -2.67 1.33
C LEU A 17 10.32 -1.82 0.62
N ALA A 18 10.58 -0.61 1.13
CA ALA A 18 11.64 0.27 0.67
C ALA A 18 13.02 -0.38 0.87
N ALA A 19 13.30 -0.86 2.08
CA ALA A 19 14.56 -1.54 2.42
C ALA A 19 14.79 -2.81 1.59
N ALA A 20 13.71 -3.54 1.27
CA ALA A 20 13.78 -4.72 0.40
C ALA A 20 13.93 -4.38 -1.10
N GLY A 21 13.93 -3.10 -1.47
CA GLY A 21 14.07 -2.65 -2.87
C GLY A 21 12.86 -2.97 -3.76
N VAL A 22 11.73 -3.41 -3.18
CA VAL A 22 10.58 -3.89 -3.96
C VAL A 22 9.65 -2.77 -4.40
N LEU A 23 9.85 -1.53 -3.94
CA LEU A 23 9.06 -0.36 -4.32
C LEU A 23 9.49 0.29 -5.64
N LYS A 24 10.63 -0.08 -6.23
CA LYS A 24 11.13 0.57 -7.45
C LYS A 24 10.10 0.51 -8.58
N GLY A 25 9.69 1.68 -9.08
CA GLY A 25 8.70 1.83 -10.16
C GLY A 25 7.24 1.55 -9.75
N LYS A 26 6.97 1.31 -8.47
CA LYS A 26 5.62 1.14 -7.93
C LYS A 26 4.97 2.48 -7.62
N LYS A 27 3.64 2.51 -7.60
CA LYS A 27 2.84 3.62 -7.08
C LYS A 27 2.27 3.21 -5.71
N CYS A 28 2.55 3.98 -4.68
CA CYS A 28 2.02 3.66 -3.35
C CYS A 28 1.90 4.89 -2.44
N THR A 29 1.10 4.73 -1.40
CA THR A 29 1.07 5.65 -0.26
C THR A 29 1.72 5.03 0.98
N ALA A 30 1.90 5.81 2.02
CA ALA A 30 2.35 5.39 3.36
C ALA A 30 1.90 6.43 4.39
N TYR A 31 2.29 6.28 5.65
CA TYR A 31 2.17 7.39 6.60
C TYR A 31 2.93 8.62 6.05
N PRO A 32 2.42 9.86 6.16
CA PRO A 32 3.04 11.02 5.51
C PRO A 32 4.52 11.22 5.82
N ALA A 33 4.98 10.90 7.04
CA ALA A 33 6.40 10.99 7.39
C ALA A 33 7.28 9.96 6.65
N ALA A 34 6.71 8.82 6.24
CA ALA A 34 7.40 7.78 5.46
C ALA A 34 7.41 8.07 3.94
N LYS A 35 6.89 9.22 3.49
CA LYS A 35 6.99 9.68 2.09
C LYS A 35 8.43 9.69 1.60
N LEU A 36 9.37 10.07 2.47
CA LEU A 36 10.79 10.06 2.15
C LEU A 36 11.28 8.67 1.74
N ASP A 37 10.91 7.63 2.51
CA ASP A 37 11.30 6.24 2.23
C ASP A 37 10.73 5.76 0.89
N VAL A 38 9.48 6.11 0.57
CA VAL A 38 8.83 5.78 -0.70
C VAL A 38 9.58 6.41 -1.88
N VAL A 39 9.89 7.71 -1.79
CA VAL A 39 10.57 8.43 -2.87
C VAL A 39 12.02 7.96 -3.04
N LEU A 40 12.77 7.77 -1.96
CA LEU A 40 14.14 7.25 -2.02
C LEU A 40 14.19 5.82 -2.60
N ALA A 41 13.15 5.02 -2.38
CA ALA A 41 13.00 3.70 -2.99
C ALA A 41 12.58 3.74 -4.48
N SER A 42 12.55 4.92 -5.11
CA SER A 42 12.14 5.12 -6.50
C SER A 42 10.70 4.69 -6.80
N ALA A 43 9.80 4.77 -5.80
CA ALA A 43 8.35 4.67 -6.01
C ALA A 43 7.74 6.05 -6.28
N THR A 44 6.60 6.05 -6.97
CA THR A 44 5.74 7.23 -7.11
C THR A 44 4.84 7.35 -5.88
N TRP A 45 5.00 8.45 -5.16
CA TRP A 45 4.15 8.78 -4.02
C TRP A 45 2.72 9.09 -4.45
N LEU A 46 1.75 8.46 -3.78
CA LEU A 46 0.33 8.80 -3.85
C LEU A 46 -0.07 9.50 -2.55
N GLU A 47 -0.52 10.75 -2.67
CA GLU A 47 -0.93 11.55 -1.51
C GLU A 47 -2.16 10.91 -0.84
N PRO A 48 -2.10 10.56 0.46
CA PRO A 48 -3.21 9.98 1.19
C PRO A 48 -4.14 11.08 1.71
N ASP A 49 -4.83 11.72 0.77
CA ASP A 49 -5.85 12.71 1.04
C ASP A 49 -7.19 12.24 0.45
N PRO A 50 -8.20 11.92 1.29
CA PRO A 50 -8.17 11.91 2.76
C PRO A 50 -7.31 10.77 3.36
N ILE A 51 -6.99 10.85 4.66
CA ILE A 51 -6.02 9.95 5.34
C ILE A 51 -6.47 8.47 5.42
N ASP A 52 -7.77 8.22 5.28
CA ASP A 52 -8.38 6.89 5.20
C ASP A 52 -8.26 6.26 3.81
N ARG A 53 -7.84 7.03 2.80
CA ARG A 53 -7.69 6.54 1.43
C ARG A 53 -6.56 5.53 1.28
N CYS A 54 -6.84 4.45 0.56
CA CYS A 54 -5.87 3.42 0.21
C CYS A 54 -5.72 3.26 -1.32
N PHE A 55 -4.61 2.67 -1.75
CA PHE A 55 -4.31 2.48 -3.17
C PHE A 55 -3.79 1.08 -3.47
N THR A 56 -4.18 0.55 -4.62
CA THR A 56 -3.66 -0.71 -5.18
C THR A 56 -2.86 -0.46 -6.45
N ASP A 57 -1.64 -0.95 -6.51
CA ASP A 57 -0.78 -0.99 -7.71
C ASP A 57 -0.35 -2.43 -8.04
N GLY A 58 -1.10 -3.06 -8.95
CA GLY A 58 -0.95 -4.48 -9.26
C GLY A 58 -1.27 -5.36 -8.05
N ASN A 59 -0.24 -6.00 -7.48
CA ASN A 59 -0.37 -6.88 -6.32
C ASN A 59 -0.08 -6.19 -4.97
N LEU A 60 0.17 -4.89 -4.96
CA LEU A 60 0.52 -4.13 -3.76
C LEU A 60 -0.65 -3.23 -3.34
N VAL A 61 -1.19 -3.45 -2.14
CA VAL A 61 -2.15 -2.56 -1.47
C VAL A 61 -1.38 -1.72 -0.47
N THR A 62 -1.62 -0.40 -0.45
CA THR A 62 -1.02 0.51 0.52
C THR A 62 -2.03 1.45 1.14
N GLY A 63 -1.88 1.67 2.45
CA GLY A 63 -2.66 2.65 3.21
C GLY A 63 -1.76 3.54 4.08
N ALA A 64 -2.28 4.70 4.49
CA ALA A 64 -1.50 5.69 5.23
C ALA A 64 -1.63 5.61 6.74
N ALA A 65 -2.81 5.33 7.28
CA ALA A 65 -3.03 5.18 8.71
C ALA A 65 -4.24 4.29 9.02
N TRP A 66 -4.45 3.99 10.31
CA TRP A 66 -5.53 3.14 10.79
C TRP A 66 -6.97 3.60 10.44
N PRO A 67 -7.28 4.89 10.17
CA PRO A 67 -8.60 5.26 9.64
C PRO A 67 -8.93 4.56 8.31
N GLY A 68 -7.92 4.19 7.52
CA GLY A 68 -8.09 3.53 6.24
C GLY A 68 -8.30 2.02 6.30
N HIS A 69 -8.41 1.41 7.49
CA HIS A 69 -8.63 -0.04 7.61
C HIS A 69 -9.80 -0.58 6.77
N PRO A 70 -10.98 0.09 6.68
CA PRO A 70 -12.07 -0.39 5.84
C PRO A 70 -11.65 -0.56 4.37
N GLU A 71 -11.03 0.47 3.79
CA GLU A 71 -10.61 0.43 2.39
C GLU A 71 -9.40 -0.49 2.19
N PHE A 72 -8.43 -0.47 3.11
CA PHE A 72 -7.24 -1.31 3.09
C PHE A 72 -7.58 -2.80 3.06
N ILE A 73 -8.47 -3.25 3.96
CA ILE A 73 -8.90 -4.65 4.04
C ILE A 73 -9.76 -4.98 2.81
N PHE A 74 -10.65 -4.08 2.39
CA PHE A 74 -11.48 -4.29 1.20
C PHE A 74 -10.64 -4.51 -0.07
N GLN A 75 -9.62 -3.66 -0.31
CA GLN A 75 -8.75 -3.78 -1.47
C GLN A 75 -7.92 -5.08 -1.43
N LEU A 76 -7.43 -5.50 -0.25
CA LEU A 76 -6.75 -6.79 -0.10
C LEU A 76 -7.70 -7.97 -0.37
N MET A 77 -8.93 -7.94 0.18
CA MET A 77 -9.95 -8.95 -0.08
C MET A 77 -10.24 -9.09 -1.58
N ALA A 78 -10.32 -7.96 -2.30
CA ALA A 78 -10.51 -7.96 -3.74
C ALA A 78 -9.36 -8.68 -4.48
N LEU A 79 -8.10 -8.44 -4.09
CA LEU A 79 -6.95 -9.15 -4.66
C LEU A 79 -6.92 -10.65 -4.31
N LEU A 80 -7.52 -11.05 -3.20
CA LEU A 80 -7.65 -12.45 -2.78
C LEU A 80 -8.90 -13.15 -3.35
N GLY A 81 -9.75 -12.43 -4.09
CA GLY A 81 -11.02 -12.96 -4.60
C GLY A 81 -12.07 -13.21 -3.52
N ILE A 82 -11.92 -12.61 -2.33
CA ILE A 82 -12.86 -12.74 -1.22
C ILE A 82 -14.04 -11.81 -1.47
N LYS A 83 -15.27 -12.33 -1.36
CA LYS A 83 -16.51 -11.57 -1.51
C LYS A 83 -17.43 -11.85 -0.32
N VAL A 84 -18.14 -10.82 0.11
CA VAL A 84 -19.21 -10.94 1.11
C VAL A 84 -20.53 -10.71 0.38
N THR A 85 -21.45 -11.67 0.51
CA THR A 85 -22.82 -11.62 -0.04
C THR A 85 -23.82 -11.69 1.11
N PHE A 86 -24.92 -10.96 1.00
CA PHE A 86 -26.00 -10.92 1.98
C PHE A 86 -27.26 -11.54 1.39
#